data_AF-A0AB39XX95-F1
#
_entry.id   AF-A0AB39XX95-F1
#
_cell.length_a   1.000
_cell.length_b   1.000
_cell.length_c   1.000
_cell.angle_alpha   90.00
_cell.angle_beta   90.00
_cell.angle_gamma   90.00
#
_symmetry.space_group_name_H-M   'P 1'
#
loop_
_entity.id
_entity.type
_entity.pdbx_description
1 polymer ?
#
loop_
_entity_poly.entity_id
_entity_poly.type
_entity_poly.pdbx_seq_one_letter_code
_entity_poly.pdbx_strand_id
1 'polypeptide(L)'
;MAPHHLPFYLAPGSGVDTLMVVMAIFLIGTVLWVGTLYWKLHSLPERMAHKSQKLQFEFVAVLGIISLFTHMHIFWVAGLLLAMIDLPDFGTPLRSIAGSVERIADAAPSEGREPELSSLPPVEKPIAKEKEHSHV
;
A
#
# COMPACT_ATOMS: atom_id res chain seq x y z
N MET A 1 54.46 -43.03 -28.53
CA MET A 1 54.68 -41.92 -27.57
C MET A 1 53.47 -41.00 -27.69
N ALA A 2 52.54 -41.06 -26.73
CA ALA A 2 51.33 -40.25 -26.73
C ALA A 2 51.65 -38.82 -26.24
N PRO A 3 50.90 -37.79 -26.66
CA PRO A 3 51.23 -36.40 -26.33
C PRO A 3 51.24 -36.16 -24.81
N HIS A 4 52.33 -35.58 -24.30
CA HIS A 4 52.57 -35.35 -22.86
C HIS A 4 51.87 -34.11 -22.28
N HIS A 5 50.90 -33.52 -23.01
CA HIS A 5 49.98 -32.53 -22.45
C HIS A 5 48.55 -32.87 -22.89
N LEU A 6 47.67 -33.09 -21.93
CA LEU A 6 46.23 -32.98 -22.18
C LEU A 6 45.85 -31.55 -21.82
N PRO A 7 45.09 -30.84 -22.68
CA PRO A 7 44.66 -29.49 -22.37
C PRO A 7 43.81 -29.47 -21.10
N PHE A 8 43.90 -28.37 -20.34
CA PHE A 8 43.37 -28.25 -18.98
C PHE A 8 41.85 -28.52 -18.83
N TYR A 9 41.10 -28.43 -19.94
CA TYR A 9 39.66 -28.65 -19.98
C TYR A 9 39.25 -30.11 -20.20
N LEU A 10 40.21 -31.03 -20.39
CA LEU A 10 39.95 -32.47 -20.50
C LEU A 10 40.36 -33.19 -19.21
N ALA A 11 39.47 -34.06 -18.71
CA ALA A 11 39.74 -34.88 -17.55
C ALA A 11 40.89 -35.88 -17.83
N PRO A 12 41.96 -35.89 -17.04
CA PRO A 12 43.01 -36.89 -17.18
C PRO A 12 42.53 -38.26 -16.68
N GLY A 13 42.86 -39.34 -17.40
CA GLY A 13 42.46 -40.71 -17.03
C GLY A 13 43.09 -41.27 -15.74
N SER A 14 43.95 -40.49 -15.08
CA SER A 14 44.70 -40.87 -13.88
C SER A 14 44.35 -40.07 -12.62
N GLY A 15 43.32 -39.20 -12.65
CA GLY A 15 43.09 -38.27 -11.54
C GLY A 15 41.76 -37.51 -11.54
N VAL A 16 41.73 -36.45 -10.74
CA VAL A 16 40.54 -35.63 -10.46
C VAL A 16 40.26 -34.66 -11.62
N ASP A 17 39.04 -34.66 -12.15
CA ASP A 17 38.60 -33.69 -13.16
C ASP A 17 38.46 -32.30 -12.55
N THR A 18 39.35 -31.38 -12.95
CA THR A 18 39.38 -30.01 -12.41
C THR A 18 38.13 -29.22 -12.79
N LEU A 19 37.58 -29.41 -14.00
CA LEU A 19 36.36 -28.72 -14.41
C LEU A 19 35.15 -29.22 -13.65
N MET A 20 35.08 -30.53 -13.38
CA MET A 20 34.03 -31.11 -12.53
C MET A 20 34.07 -30.50 -11.12
N VAL A 21 35.25 -30.37 -10.53
CA VAL A 21 35.40 -29.77 -9.18
C VAL A 21 35.01 -28.29 -9.18
N VAL A 22 35.45 -27.52 -10.17
CA VAL A 22 35.10 -26.09 -10.30
C VAL A 22 33.59 -25.93 -10.49
N MET A 23 32.96 -26.75 -11.34
CA MET A 23 31.52 -26.73 -11.55
C MET A 23 30.74 -27.14 -10.30
N ALA A 24 31.23 -28.11 -9.53
CA ALA A 24 30.60 -28.50 -8.27
C ALA A 24 30.62 -27.35 -7.26
N ILE A 25 31.77 -26.68 -7.10
CA ILE A 25 31.89 -25.51 -6.21
C ILE A 25 31.00 -24.36 -6.70
N PHE A 26 31.01 -24.10 -8.02
CA PHE A 26 30.17 -23.06 -8.63
C PHE A 26 28.69 -23.34 -8.42
N LEU A 27 28.24 -24.58 -8.62
CA LEU A 27 26.86 -24.99 -8.40
C LEU A 27 26.45 -24.78 -6.93
N ILE A 28 27.27 -25.25 -5.99
CA ILE A 28 27.01 -25.07 -4.56
C ILE A 28 26.94 -23.58 -4.21
N GLY A 29 27.89 -22.78 -4.67
CA GLY A 29 27.90 -21.33 -4.45
C GLY A 29 26.65 -20.65 -5.03
N THR A 30 26.24 -21.03 -6.24
CA THR A 30 25.05 -20.49 -6.90
C THR A 30 23.78 -20.87 -6.14
N VAL A 31 23.65 -22.13 -5.70
CA VAL A 31 22.49 -22.59 -4.93
C VAL A 31 22.39 -21.85 -3.59
N LEU A 32 23.50 -21.68 -2.88
CA LEU A 32 23.53 -20.91 -1.62
C LEU A 32 23.20 -19.44 -1.85
N TRP A 33 23.71 -18.84 -2.94
CA TRP A 33 23.41 -17.46 -3.30
C TRP A 33 21.94 -17.26 -3.67
N VAL A 34 21.36 -18.11 -4.52
CA VAL A 34 19.94 -18.05 -4.87
C VAL A 34 19.06 -18.37 -3.66
N GLY A 35 19.44 -19.35 -2.83
CA GLY A 35 18.70 -19.71 -1.62
C GLY A 35 18.64 -18.57 -0.60
N THR A 36 19.76 -17.88 -0.38
CA THR A 36 19.79 -16.69 0.50
C THR A 36 19.00 -15.53 -0.09
N LEU A 37 19.05 -15.33 -1.40
CA LEU A 37 18.22 -14.34 -2.09
C LEU A 37 16.72 -14.68 -1.94
N TYR A 38 16.33 -15.95 -2.07
CA TYR A 38 14.95 -16.40 -1.88
C TYR A 38 14.43 -16.10 -0.48
N TRP A 39 15.20 -16.41 0.57
CA TRP A 39 14.82 -16.07 1.95
C TRP A 39 14.71 -14.55 2.17
N LYS A 40 15.58 -13.77 1.53
CA LYS A 40 15.49 -12.30 1.56
C LYS A 40 14.23 -11.80 0.85
N LEU A 41 13.91 -12.32 -0.32
CA LEU A 41 12.70 -11.99 -1.07
C LEU A 41 11.42 -12.40 -0.33
N HIS A 42 11.44 -13.51 0.42
CA HIS A 42 10.30 -13.96 1.20
C HIS A 42 10.06 -13.11 2.46
N SER A 43 11.12 -12.56 3.05
CA SER A 43 11.01 -11.67 4.22
C SER A 43 10.78 -10.19 3.88
N LEU A 44 10.91 -9.80 2.60
CA LEU A 44 10.56 -8.45 2.14
C LEU A 44 9.05 -8.13 2.32
N PRO A 45 8.10 -8.98 1.88
CA PRO A 45 6.66 -8.81 2.12
C PRO A 45 6.31 -8.54 3.58
N GLU A 46 6.98 -9.25 4.50
CA GLU A 46 6.77 -9.15 5.94
C GLU A 46 7.18 -7.77 6.49
N ARG A 47 8.30 -7.22 6.02
CA ARG A 47 8.83 -5.92 6.49
C ARG A 47 8.03 -4.72 5.97
N MET A 48 7.36 -4.87 4.84
CA MET A 48 6.49 -3.83 4.26
C MET A 48 5.12 -3.74 4.95
N ALA A 49 4.71 -4.76 5.70
CA ALA A 49 3.48 -4.73 6.49
C ALA A 49 3.44 -3.58 7.54
N HIS A 50 4.61 -3.03 7.90
CA HIS A 50 4.71 -1.94 8.87
C HIS A 50 4.93 -0.55 8.26
N LYS A 51 5.18 -0.43 6.94
CA LYS A 51 5.45 0.87 6.27
C LYS A 51 4.59 1.16 5.03
N SER A 52 4.00 0.15 4.38
CA SER A 52 3.24 0.35 3.13
C SER A 52 1.77 0.67 3.34
N GLN A 53 1.26 1.48 2.42
CA GLN A 53 -0.16 1.74 2.18
C GLN A 53 -0.95 0.43 2.02
N LYS A 54 -2.10 0.32 2.68
CA LYS A 54 -2.98 -0.86 2.69
C LYS A 54 -3.27 -1.43 1.29
N LEU A 55 -3.37 -0.55 0.29
CA LEU A 55 -3.65 -0.89 -1.11
C LEU A 55 -2.49 -1.60 -1.83
N GLN A 56 -1.23 -1.22 -1.57
CA GLN A 56 -0.08 -1.84 -2.24
C GLN A 56 0.05 -3.32 -1.84
N PHE A 57 -0.18 -3.63 -0.56
CA PHE A 57 -0.17 -5.00 -0.06
C PHE A 57 -1.32 -5.84 -0.64
N GLU A 58 -2.51 -5.26 -0.79
CA GLU A 58 -3.66 -5.94 -1.41
C GLU A 58 -3.35 -6.33 -2.87
N PHE A 59 -2.79 -5.43 -3.68
CA PHE A 59 -2.40 -5.75 -5.07
C PHE A 59 -1.32 -6.83 -5.15
N VAL A 60 -0.28 -6.74 -4.30
CA VAL A 60 0.79 -7.74 -4.25
C VAL A 60 0.25 -9.11 -3.83
N ALA A 61 -0.65 -9.17 -2.85
CA ALA A 61 -1.28 -10.40 -2.38
C ALA A 61 -2.15 -11.05 -3.46
N VAL A 62 -2.98 -10.26 -4.16
CA VAL A 62 -3.82 -10.76 -5.26
C VAL A 62 -2.97 -11.31 -6.39
N LEU A 63 -1.90 -10.60 -6.81
CA LEU A 63 -0.98 -11.09 -7.84
C LEU A 63 -0.29 -12.40 -7.44
N GLY A 64 0.10 -12.53 -6.16
CA GLY A 64 0.69 -13.76 -5.63
C GLY A 64 -0.27 -14.96 -5.67
N ILE A 65 -1.53 -14.76 -5.28
CA ILE A 65 -2.57 -15.79 -5.33
C ILE A 65 -2.84 -16.22 -6.79
N ILE A 66 -2.95 -15.25 -7.71
CA ILE A 66 -3.10 -15.53 -9.15
C ILE A 66 -1.90 -16.32 -9.67
N SER A 67 -0.69 -15.93 -9.29
CA SER A 67 0.53 -16.65 -9.67
C SER A 67 0.52 -18.10 -9.21
N LEU A 68 0.02 -18.37 -7.99
CA LEU A 68 -0.05 -19.72 -7.43
C LEU A 68 -1.10 -20.57 -8.13
N PHE A 69 -2.27 -19.97 -8.40
CA PHE A 69 -3.38 -20.64 -9.07
C PHE A 69 -3.03 -20.99 -10.51
N THR A 70 -2.45 -20.05 -11.26
CA THR A 70 -2.11 -20.24 -12.67
C THR A 70 -0.74 -20.90 -12.87
N HIS A 71 0.07 -21.02 -11.81
CA HIS A 71 1.47 -21.48 -11.89
C HIS A 71 2.37 -20.64 -12.81
N MET A 72 1.94 -19.43 -13.19
CA MET A 72 2.73 -18.53 -14.01
C MET A 72 3.58 -17.62 -13.14
N HIS A 73 4.88 -17.90 -13.08
CA HIS A 73 5.85 -17.14 -12.29
C HIS A 73 5.95 -15.65 -12.66
N ILE A 74 5.49 -15.25 -13.84
CA ILE A 74 5.47 -13.84 -14.27
C ILE A 74 4.67 -12.96 -13.29
N PHE A 75 3.55 -13.47 -12.76
CA PHE A 75 2.71 -12.72 -11.82
C PHE A 75 3.37 -12.58 -10.45
N TRP A 76 4.08 -13.61 -10.00
CA TRP A 76 4.87 -13.54 -8.78
C TRP A 76 6.02 -12.53 -8.93
N VAL A 77 6.77 -12.59 -10.04
CA VAL A 77 7.86 -11.63 -10.33
C VAL A 77 7.31 -10.21 -10.43
N ALA A 78 6.20 -9.99 -11.12
CA ALA A 78 5.56 -8.69 -11.23
C ALA A 78 5.10 -8.16 -9.86
N GLY A 79 4.55 -9.02 -9.00
CA GLY A 79 4.16 -8.66 -7.64
C GLY A 79 5.36 -8.25 -6.79
N LEU A 80 6.48 -8.96 -6.90
CA LEU A 80 7.72 -8.57 -6.23
C LEU A 80 8.33 -7.26 -6.77
N LEU A 81 8.31 -7.06 -8.09
CA LEU A 81 8.78 -5.82 -8.71
C LEU A 81 7.93 -4.63 -8.23
N LEU A 82 6.61 -4.79 -8.20
CA LEU A 82 5.66 -3.79 -7.71
C LEU A 82 5.85 -3.50 -6.22
N ALA A 83 6.26 -4.50 -5.45
CA ALA A 83 6.60 -4.33 -4.04
C ALA A 83 7.93 -3.59 -3.82
N MET A 84 8.85 -3.61 -4.80
CA MET A 84 10.12 -2.90 -4.73
C MET A 84 10.01 -1.42 -5.13
N ILE A 85 8.95 -1.03 -5.85
CA ILE A 85 8.60 0.37 -6.11
C ILE A 85 7.63 0.85 -5.03
N ASP A 86 7.96 1.98 -4.39
CA ASP A 86 7.01 2.67 -3.51
C ASP A 86 5.96 3.39 -4.36
N LEU A 87 4.72 2.90 -4.34
CA LEU A 87 3.59 3.62 -4.94
C LEU A 87 3.19 4.77 -4.01
N PRO A 88 2.99 5.99 -4.54
CA PRO A 88 2.59 7.13 -3.71
C PRO A 88 1.19 6.92 -3.13
N ASP A 89 0.96 7.50 -1.94
CA ASP A 89 -0.34 7.47 -1.27
C ASP A 89 -1.37 8.33 -2.03
N PHE A 90 -2.22 7.66 -2.81
CA PHE A 90 -3.33 8.30 -3.50
C PHE A 90 -4.58 8.45 -2.63
N GLY A 91 -4.67 7.76 -1.50
CA GLY A 91 -5.83 7.77 -0.61
C GLY A 91 -5.92 9.05 0.21
N THR A 92 -4.79 9.53 0.75
CA THR A 92 -4.73 10.77 1.54
C THR A 92 -5.21 11.99 0.77
N PRO A 93 -4.76 12.25 -0.49
CA PRO A 93 -5.28 13.34 -1.31
C PRO A 93 -6.77 13.19 -1.67
N LEU A 94 -7.23 11.98 -1.98
CA LEU A 94 -8.65 11.72 -2.27
C LEU A 94 -9.53 12.02 -1.04
N ARG A 95 -9.09 11.64 0.15
CA ARG A 95 -9.79 11.93 1.41
C ARG A 95 -9.82 13.43 1.70
N SER A 96 -8.75 14.17 1.44
CA SER A 96 -8.72 15.62 1.63
C SER A 96 -9.65 16.35 0.66
N ILE A 97 -9.77 15.86 -0.59
CA ILE A 97 -10.71 16.41 -1.57
C ILE A 97 -12.15 16.17 -1.11
N ALA A 98 -12.48 14.93 -0.68
CA ALA A 98 -13.82 14.62 -0.17
C ALA A 98 -14.20 15.50 1.03
N GLY A 99 -13.29 15.68 1.99
CA GLY A 99 -13.53 16.57 3.14
C GLY A 99 -13.61 18.05 2.75
N SER A 100 -12.87 18.49 1.73
CA SER A 100 -12.97 19.87 1.22
C SER A 100 -14.32 20.10 0.52
N VAL A 101 -14.79 19.12 -0.26
CA VAL A 101 -16.11 19.16 -0.91
C VAL A 101 -17.23 19.15 0.11
N GLU A 102 -17.14 18.31 1.16
CA GLU A 102 -18.12 18.29 2.26
C GLU A 102 -18.23 19.65 2.94
N ARG A 103 -17.09 20.31 3.21
CA ARG A 103 -17.08 21.67 3.78
C ARG A 103 -17.64 22.72 2.83
N ILE A 104 -17.44 22.58 1.52
CA ILE A 104 -18.04 23.48 0.52
C ILE A 104 -19.55 23.25 0.41
N ALA A 105 -19.99 22.00 0.48
CA ALA A 105 -21.40 21.64 0.49
C ALA A 105 -22.13 22.14 1.75
N ASP A 106 -21.47 22.07 2.92
CA ASP A 106 -21.99 22.64 4.17
C ASP A 106 -21.91 24.17 4.23
N ALA A 107 -20.93 24.78 3.56
CA ALA A 107 -20.77 26.24 3.48
C ALA A 107 -21.61 26.88 2.37
N ALA A 108 -22.19 26.10 1.46
CA ALA A 108 -23.17 26.60 0.51
C ALA A 108 -24.35 27.15 1.32
N PRO A 109 -24.71 28.44 1.15
CA PRO A 109 -25.88 28.99 1.80
C PRO A 109 -27.06 28.09 1.45
N SER A 110 -27.79 27.66 2.47
CA SER A 110 -29.10 27.05 2.33
C SER A 110 -30.04 28.05 1.64
N GLU A 111 -29.92 28.23 0.32
CA GLU A 111 -30.93 28.81 -0.55
C GLU A 111 -32.13 27.86 -0.51
N GLY A 112 -32.98 28.01 0.51
CA GLY A 112 -34.17 27.17 0.67
C GLY A 112 -34.65 26.93 2.09
N ARG A 113 -34.00 27.45 3.14
CA ARG A 113 -34.69 27.60 4.43
C ARG A 113 -35.19 29.02 4.54
N GLU A 114 -36.42 29.21 4.06
CA GLU A 114 -37.29 30.28 4.55
C GLU A 114 -37.19 30.33 6.08
N PRO A 115 -37.09 31.53 6.69
CA PRO A 115 -37.19 31.64 8.13
C PRO A 115 -38.62 31.22 8.50
N GLU A 116 -38.78 30.00 9.02
CA GLU A 116 -40.00 29.62 9.73
C GLU A 116 -40.19 30.60 10.88
N LEU A 117 -41.08 31.57 10.65
CA LEU A 117 -41.79 32.33 11.65
C LEU A 117 -42.62 31.36 12.50
N SER A 118 -41.98 30.77 13.50
CA SER A 118 -42.63 30.06 14.61
C SER A 118 -41.71 30.22 15.81
N SER A 119 -42.07 30.81 16.94
CA SER A 119 -43.35 31.23 17.47
C SER A 119 -43.00 32.09 18.70
N LEU A 120 -43.34 33.37 18.69
CA LEU A 120 -43.32 34.18 19.92
C LEU A 120 -44.69 33.99 20.60
N PRO A 121 -44.76 33.58 21.88
CA PRO A 121 -46.03 33.45 22.57
C PRO A 121 -46.69 34.84 22.76
N PRO A 122 -48.04 34.91 22.84
CA PRO A 122 -48.74 36.19 22.89
C PRO A 122 -48.35 37.01 24.12
N VAL A 123 -47.93 38.26 23.92
CA VAL A 123 -47.76 39.23 25.00
C VAL A 123 -49.14 39.55 25.57
N GLU A 124 -49.48 38.86 26.66
CA GLU A 124 -50.64 39.11 27.48
C GLU A 124 -50.49 40.51 28.12
N LYS A 125 -51.41 41.42 27.81
CA LYS A 125 -51.52 42.73 28.46
C LYS A 125 -52.16 42.54 29.83
N PRO A 126 -51.53 42.95 30.95
CA PRO A 126 -52.27 43.25 32.16
C PRO A 126 -52.63 44.73 32.16
N ILE A 127 -53.93 44.96 32.17
CA ILE A 127 -54.55 46.23 32.55
C ILE A 127 -54.20 46.47 34.02
N ALA A 128 -53.41 47.51 34.31
CA ALA A 128 -53.26 48.06 35.65
C ALA A 128 -53.73 49.50 35.64
N LYS A 129 -54.97 49.66 36.11
CA LYS A 129 -55.64 50.92 36.38
C LYS A 129 -55.16 51.37 37.76
N GLU A 130 -54.29 52.37 37.83
CA GLU A 130 -54.07 53.10 39.08
C GLU A 130 -54.14 54.61 38.83
N LYS A 131 -55.09 55.22 39.53
CA LYS A 131 -55.32 56.66 39.62
C LYS A 131 -54.19 57.25 40.46
N GLU A 132 -53.61 58.37 40.03
CA GLU A 132 -53.38 59.48 40.96
C GLU A 132 -53.26 60.85 40.25
N HIS A 133 -54.07 61.79 40.76
CA HIS A 133 -53.80 63.23 40.98
C HIS A 133 -53.13 64.05 39.86
N SER A 134 -53.80 64.96 39.14
CA SER A 134 -54.39 66.23 39.59
C SER A 134 -53.52 67.03 40.56
N HIS A 135 -52.80 68.04 40.07
CA HIS A 135 -52.77 69.38 40.67
C HIS A 135 -52.12 70.40 39.72
N VAL A 136 -52.95 71.36 39.29
CA VAL A 136 -52.75 72.82 39.10
C VAL A 136 -51.52 73.31 38.34
#